data_AF-A0A8H7S9R7-F1
#
_entry.id   AF-A0A8H7S9R7-F1
#
_cell.length_a   1.000
_cell.length_b   1.000
_cell.length_c   1.000
_cell.angle_alpha   90.00
_cell.angle_beta   90.00
_cell.angle_gamma   90.00
#
_symmetry.space_group_name_H-M   'P 1'
#
loop_
_entity.id
_entity.type
_entity.pdbx_description
1 polymer ?
#
loop_
_entity_poly.entity_id
_entity_poly.type
_entity_poly.pdbx_seq_one_letter_code
_entity_poly.pdbx_strand_id
1 'polypeptide(L)'
;MYLKSLALSLALSQIVCAAEYWEAFKATADPTKLSIPKITQTTSIDPATQCQWYEPPSHFKFNAAEWPTAWEIATSNGMTKNAEFKKAYNAIDWKSAPNITVRKLAPNGSPDMSDYDASDPDCWWSASGCTVPKHEKINADIYSCPEPETWGLNFDDGPNCSHNAFYDYLAQQKLKASMFYIGSNVVNWPYGAIRGVVDGHHIAQHTWSHNLMTTLTNEEVFAELYFTQKAIKLVTGLTPLHWRPAFGDVDDRVRWIATQLKLTTILWDLDTDDWAAGDSLPIKTVEDTYENFIKMGTNGTFKNTGNVVLQHEIDNTTMTLALKYLPKIQKAYKHVVDIATCQNITYPYQEKSVKFASFANATGTKPESSSPAPSASQSSNSNVSAQSGEDSSAGIFAANAAVIGTVAAALAGLLL
;
A
#
# COMPACT_ATOMS: atom_id res chain seq x y z
N MET A 1 -24.25 -13.24 -59.93
CA MET A 1 -23.96 -11.80 -59.71
C MET A 1 -24.33 -11.46 -58.27
N TYR A 2 -23.41 -10.77 -57.60
CA TYR A 2 -23.21 -10.68 -56.16
C TYR A 2 -24.42 -10.21 -55.32
N LEU A 3 -24.76 -10.98 -54.28
CA LEU A 3 -25.29 -10.43 -53.02
C LEU A 3 -24.14 -9.70 -52.31
N LYS A 4 -24.25 -8.38 -52.13
CA LYS A 4 -23.43 -7.65 -51.17
C LYS A 4 -24.19 -7.52 -49.87
N SER A 5 -23.83 -8.36 -48.91
CA SER A 5 -24.15 -8.18 -47.49
C SER A 5 -23.41 -6.93 -47.00
N LEU A 6 -24.15 -5.92 -46.55
CA LEU A 6 -23.59 -4.78 -45.83
C LEU A 6 -23.48 -5.20 -44.36
N ALA A 7 -22.33 -5.74 -43.97
CA ALA A 7 -21.99 -5.89 -42.56
C ALA A 7 -21.65 -4.50 -42.01
N LEU A 8 -22.60 -3.88 -41.32
CA LEU A 8 -22.38 -2.67 -40.55
C LEU A 8 -21.56 -3.05 -39.32
N SER A 9 -20.25 -2.85 -39.39
CA SER A 9 -19.34 -2.94 -38.25
C SER A 9 -19.69 -1.80 -37.27
N LEU A 10 -20.43 -2.12 -36.21
CA LEU A 10 -20.46 -1.28 -35.01
C LEU A 10 -19.10 -1.42 -34.32
N ALA A 11 -18.16 -0.56 -34.67
CA ALA A 11 -17.05 -0.25 -33.77
C ALA A 11 -17.61 0.64 -32.65
N LEU A 12 -18.20 0.02 -31.63
CA LEU A 12 -18.38 0.66 -30.33
C LEU A 12 -16.98 0.96 -29.81
N SER A 13 -16.54 2.21 -29.93
CA SER A 13 -15.44 2.73 -29.15
C SER A 13 -15.88 2.72 -27.69
N GLN A 14 -15.72 1.58 -27.02
CA GLN A 14 -15.79 1.54 -25.57
C GLN A 14 -14.73 2.52 -25.06
N ILE A 15 -15.19 3.56 -24.37
CA ILE A 15 -14.33 4.42 -23.57
C ILE A 15 -13.83 3.50 -22.46
N VAL A 16 -12.70 2.85 -22.71
CA VAL A 16 -12.02 2.01 -21.73
C VAL A 16 -11.56 2.96 -20.64
N CYS A 17 -12.15 2.89 -19.44
CA CYS A 17 -11.63 3.62 -18.28
C CYS A 17 -10.18 3.18 -18.03
N ALA A 18 -9.30 4.04 -17.50
CA ALA A 18 -7.89 3.69 -17.26
C ALA A 18 -7.72 2.34 -16.53
N ALA A 19 -8.63 2.00 -15.61
CA ALA A 19 -8.64 0.73 -14.88
C ALA A 19 -9.15 -0.51 -15.65
N GLU A 20 -9.72 -0.35 -16.84
CA GLU A 20 -10.10 -1.47 -17.73
C GLU A 20 -8.93 -1.88 -18.63
N TYR A 21 -7.82 -1.11 -18.63
CA TYR A 21 -6.58 -1.47 -19.31
C TYR A 21 -6.09 -2.88 -18.93
N TRP A 22 -6.19 -3.24 -17.65
CA TRP A 22 -5.72 -4.53 -17.12
C TRP A 22 -6.49 -5.74 -17.66
N GLU A 23 -7.71 -5.55 -18.16
CA GLU A 23 -8.48 -6.63 -18.81
C GLU A 23 -7.87 -7.01 -20.17
N ALA A 24 -7.23 -6.04 -20.83
CA ALA A 24 -6.54 -6.24 -22.09
C ALA A 24 -5.05 -6.60 -21.92
N PHE A 25 -4.45 -6.29 -20.76
CA PHE A 25 -3.06 -6.62 -20.47
C PHE A 25 -2.90 -8.13 -20.24
N LYS A 26 -2.26 -8.80 -21.20
CA LYS A 26 -1.99 -10.25 -21.11
C LYS A 26 -0.83 -10.52 -20.17
N ALA A 27 -1.12 -10.90 -18.93
CA ALA A 27 -0.12 -11.53 -18.07
C ALA A 27 0.29 -12.89 -18.65
N THR A 28 1.58 -13.21 -18.54
CA THR A 28 2.12 -14.53 -18.90
C THR A 28 2.00 -15.53 -17.75
N ALA A 29 1.85 -15.04 -16.52
CA ALA A 29 1.66 -15.84 -15.31
C ALA A 29 0.18 -16.19 -15.07
N ASP A 30 -0.08 -17.44 -14.71
CA ASP A 30 -1.35 -17.89 -14.14
C ASP A 30 -1.22 -17.87 -12.61
N PRO A 31 -1.97 -16.99 -11.90
CA PRO A 31 -1.83 -16.83 -10.45
C PRO A 31 -2.17 -18.09 -9.66
N THR A 32 -2.92 -19.03 -10.26
CA THR A 32 -3.31 -20.30 -9.62
C THR A 32 -2.30 -21.43 -9.85
N LYS A 33 -1.30 -21.20 -10.71
CA LYS A 33 -0.27 -22.18 -11.09
C LYS A 33 1.15 -21.65 -10.87
N LEU A 34 1.30 -20.62 -10.04
CA LEU A 34 2.62 -20.15 -9.63
C LEU A 34 3.35 -21.25 -8.87
N SER A 35 4.64 -21.41 -9.17
CA SER A 35 5.51 -22.35 -8.48
C SER A 35 6.77 -21.62 -8.04
N ILE A 36 7.17 -21.87 -6.80
CA ILE A 36 8.44 -21.40 -6.24
C ILE A 36 9.58 -22.17 -6.95
N PRO A 37 10.53 -21.48 -7.63
CA PRO A 37 11.78 -22.07 -8.13
C PRO A 37 12.47 -22.96 -7.09
N LYS A 38 13.20 -23.99 -7.55
CA LYS A 38 13.98 -24.87 -6.68
C LYS A 38 15.20 -24.13 -6.11
N ILE A 39 14.97 -23.31 -5.09
CA ILE A 39 16.00 -22.60 -4.31
C ILE A 39 16.07 -23.28 -2.95
N THR A 40 17.28 -23.55 -2.47
CA THR A 40 17.50 -24.08 -1.12
C THR A 40 16.96 -23.06 -0.11
N GLN A 41 15.91 -23.43 0.61
CA GLN A 41 15.39 -22.61 1.70
C GLN A 41 16.41 -22.64 2.85
N THR A 42 16.58 -21.50 3.53
CA THR A 42 17.58 -21.33 4.57
C THR A 42 16.96 -20.62 5.76
N THR A 43 17.34 -21.05 6.96
CA THR A 43 17.02 -20.34 8.19
C THR A 43 18.05 -19.25 8.51
N SER A 44 19.10 -19.12 7.69
CA SER A 44 20.11 -18.08 7.85
C SER A 44 19.53 -16.73 7.44
N ILE A 45 19.70 -15.73 8.29
CA ILE A 45 19.38 -14.33 7.98
C ILE A 45 20.51 -13.62 7.22
N ASP A 46 21.64 -14.29 6.97
CA ASP A 46 22.74 -13.74 6.17
C ASP A 46 22.32 -13.49 4.71
N PRO A 47 22.36 -12.24 4.21
CA PRO A 47 22.01 -11.91 2.83
C PRO A 47 22.79 -12.71 1.79
N ALA A 48 24.07 -12.99 2.02
CA ALA A 48 24.89 -13.76 1.07
C ALA A 48 24.39 -15.20 0.94
N THR A 49 23.85 -15.77 2.01
CA THR A 49 23.26 -17.10 2.01
C THR A 49 21.87 -17.11 1.35
N GLN A 50 21.12 -16.00 1.43
CA GLN A 50 19.73 -15.91 0.96
C GLN A 50 19.60 -15.46 -0.51
N CYS A 51 20.41 -14.50 -0.96
CA CYS A 51 20.40 -13.96 -2.32
C CYS A 51 21.22 -14.82 -3.28
N GLN A 52 20.88 -16.09 -3.40
CA GLN A 52 21.49 -16.98 -4.39
C GLN A 52 20.83 -16.83 -5.76
N TRP A 53 21.63 -16.92 -6.83
CA TRP A 53 21.11 -16.86 -8.18
C TRP A 53 20.11 -18.00 -8.44
N TYR A 54 19.05 -17.70 -9.19
CA TYR A 54 18.07 -18.68 -9.64
C TYR A 54 17.70 -18.40 -11.09
N GLU A 55 17.32 -19.45 -11.82
CA GLU A 55 16.69 -19.29 -13.13
C GLU A 55 15.26 -18.76 -12.92
N PRO A 56 14.88 -17.61 -13.52
CA PRO A 56 13.53 -17.10 -13.41
C PRO A 56 12.50 -18.11 -13.93
N PRO A 57 11.24 -18.05 -13.46
CA PRO A 57 10.17 -18.90 -13.98
C PRO A 57 10.08 -18.80 -15.50
N SER A 58 9.81 -19.91 -16.19
CA SER A 58 9.80 -19.96 -17.66
C SER A 58 8.83 -18.98 -18.34
N HIS A 59 7.80 -18.52 -17.63
CA HIS A 59 6.83 -17.52 -18.09
C HIS A 59 7.31 -16.07 -17.92
N PHE A 60 8.38 -15.83 -17.16
CA PHE A 60 8.97 -14.52 -16.93
C PHE A 60 10.31 -14.43 -17.65
N LYS A 61 10.38 -13.53 -18.64
CA LYS A 61 11.64 -13.13 -19.28
C LYS A 61 11.76 -11.62 -19.15
N PHE A 62 12.74 -11.17 -18.39
CA PHE A 62 12.97 -9.74 -18.23
C PHE A 62 13.68 -9.18 -19.46
N ASN A 63 13.06 -8.17 -20.09
CA ASN A 63 13.68 -7.36 -21.12
C ASN A 63 13.75 -5.92 -20.60
N ALA A 64 14.93 -5.48 -20.16
CA ALA A 64 15.11 -4.15 -19.58
C ALA A 64 14.64 -3.00 -20.49
N ALA A 65 14.64 -3.19 -21.81
CA ALA A 65 14.17 -2.19 -22.77
C ALA A 65 12.65 -1.96 -22.75
N GLU A 66 11.89 -2.80 -22.05
CA GLU A 66 10.43 -2.71 -21.90
C GLU A 66 10.00 -2.08 -20.57
N TRP A 67 10.95 -1.61 -19.77
CA TRP A 67 10.70 -1.10 -18.41
C TRP A 67 11.38 0.26 -18.19
N PRO A 68 10.85 1.09 -17.28
CA PRO A 68 11.59 2.24 -16.81
C PRO A 68 12.91 1.80 -16.18
N THR A 69 13.88 2.73 -16.09
CA THR A 69 15.12 2.41 -15.38
C THR A 69 14.78 2.12 -13.92
N ALA A 70 15.33 1.03 -13.38
CA ALA A 70 15.10 0.66 -11.98
C ALA A 70 15.55 1.81 -11.06
N TRP A 71 14.72 2.12 -10.05
CA TRP A 71 14.97 3.18 -9.07
C TRP A 71 15.06 4.62 -9.61
N GLU A 72 14.78 4.86 -10.89
CA GLU A 72 14.55 6.20 -11.43
C GLU A 72 13.05 6.45 -11.61
N ILE A 73 12.65 7.73 -11.56
CA ILE A 73 11.27 8.14 -11.86
C ILE A 73 10.83 7.47 -13.17
N ALA A 74 9.65 6.84 -13.19
CA ALA A 74 9.23 5.96 -14.27
C ALA A 74 9.13 6.61 -15.67
N THR A 75 9.29 7.93 -15.77
CA THR A 75 9.35 8.72 -17.01
C THR A 75 10.77 8.93 -17.55
N SER A 76 11.81 8.59 -16.78
CA SER A 76 13.22 9.01 -16.99
C SER A 76 13.80 8.58 -18.34
N ASN A 77 13.40 7.41 -18.84
CA ASN A 77 13.95 6.81 -20.05
C ASN A 77 12.96 6.81 -21.24
N GLY A 78 11.89 7.62 -21.16
CA GLY A 78 10.93 7.80 -22.25
C GLY A 78 9.96 6.64 -22.46
N MET A 79 9.86 5.70 -21.50
CA MET A 79 8.91 4.59 -21.54
C MET A 79 7.46 5.03 -21.66
N THR A 80 7.11 6.25 -21.25
CA THR A 80 5.77 6.83 -21.40
C THR A 80 5.40 7.25 -22.83
N LYS A 81 6.37 7.24 -23.77
CA LYS A 81 6.11 7.67 -25.16
C LYS A 81 5.30 6.66 -25.97
N ASN A 82 5.22 5.41 -25.51
CA ASN A 82 4.55 4.33 -26.21
C ASN A 82 3.01 4.52 -26.24
N ALA A 83 2.35 3.92 -27.24
CA ALA A 83 0.92 4.11 -27.45
C ALA A 83 0.04 3.49 -26.35
N GLU A 84 0.52 2.43 -25.72
CA GLU A 84 -0.18 1.73 -24.63
C GLU A 84 -0.30 2.64 -23.41
N PHE A 85 0.82 3.18 -22.93
CA PHE A 85 0.86 4.12 -21.82
C PHE A 85 0.01 5.36 -22.10
N LYS A 86 0.19 6.00 -23.26
CA LYS A 86 -0.59 7.19 -23.63
C LYS A 86 -2.08 6.92 -23.64
N LYS A 87 -2.50 5.74 -24.13
CA LYS A 87 -3.92 5.36 -24.11
C LYS A 87 -4.44 5.24 -22.67
N ALA A 88 -3.69 4.59 -21.78
CA ALA A 88 -4.08 4.44 -20.38
C ALA A 88 -4.09 5.78 -19.63
N TYR A 89 -3.07 6.62 -19.80
CA TYR A 89 -2.98 7.95 -19.20
C TYR A 89 -4.11 8.89 -19.67
N ASN A 90 -4.42 8.87 -20.97
CA ASN A 90 -5.50 9.68 -21.54
C ASN A 90 -6.90 9.19 -21.15
N ALA A 91 -7.02 7.97 -20.60
CA ALA A 91 -8.29 7.42 -20.13
C ALA A 91 -8.63 7.83 -18.69
N ILE A 92 -7.73 8.54 -18.00
CA ILE A 92 -8.05 9.19 -16.71
C ILE A 92 -9.09 10.30 -16.92
N ASP A 93 -10.05 10.39 -16.02
CA ASP A 93 -10.97 11.53 -15.94
C ASP A 93 -10.25 12.77 -15.37
N TRP A 94 -9.45 13.44 -16.20
CA TRP A 94 -8.76 14.67 -15.84
C TRP A 94 -9.71 15.86 -15.62
N LYS A 95 -10.98 15.76 -16.07
CA LYS A 95 -11.96 16.84 -15.91
C LYS A 95 -12.48 16.93 -14.48
N SER A 96 -12.57 15.80 -13.79
CA SER A 96 -12.93 15.74 -12.37
C SER A 96 -11.71 15.74 -11.43
N ALA A 97 -10.49 15.82 -11.95
CA ALA A 97 -9.29 15.75 -11.12
C ALA A 97 -9.17 16.99 -10.20
N PRO A 98 -8.83 16.82 -8.91
CA PRO A 98 -8.45 17.93 -8.04
C PRO A 98 -7.30 18.75 -8.65
N ASN A 99 -7.47 20.06 -8.72
CA ASN A 99 -6.45 20.98 -9.25
C ASN A 99 -5.48 21.41 -8.14
N ILE A 100 -4.62 20.50 -7.72
CA ILE A 100 -3.63 20.70 -6.65
C ILE A 100 -2.27 20.96 -7.28
N THR A 101 -1.55 21.94 -6.75
CA THR A 101 -0.22 22.29 -7.27
C THR A 101 0.82 21.25 -6.85
N VAL A 102 1.66 20.84 -7.80
CA VAL A 102 2.79 19.94 -7.53
C VAL A 102 3.70 20.55 -6.47
N ARG A 103 4.03 19.78 -5.44
CA ARG A 103 4.86 20.23 -4.31
C ARG A 103 6.32 20.35 -4.71
N LYS A 104 7.06 21.10 -3.92
CA LYS A 104 8.50 21.27 -4.06
C LYS A 104 9.21 20.46 -2.99
N LEU A 105 10.48 20.15 -3.26
CA LEU A 105 11.39 19.65 -2.27
C LEU A 105 12.08 20.82 -1.55
N ALA A 106 12.21 20.69 -0.24
CA ALA A 106 13.10 21.52 0.55
C ALA A 106 14.57 21.11 0.29
N PRO A 107 15.57 21.95 0.65
CA PRO A 107 16.99 21.66 0.39
C PRO A 107 17.51 20.35 0.99
N ASN A 108 16.87 19.86 2.05
CA ASN A 108 17.17 18.58 2.71
C ASN A 108 16.47 17.36 2.04
N GLY A 109 15.76 17.56 0.93
CA GLY A 109 15.04 16.51 0.23
C GLY A 109 13.69 16.12 0.86
N SER A 110 13.27 16.74 1.96
CA SER A 110 11.90 16.56 2.48
C SER A 110 10.90 17.37 1.64
N PRO A 111 9.59 17.10 1.74
CA PRO A 111 8.61 18.01 1.17
C PRO A 111 8.74 19.43 1.74
N ASP A 112 8.62 20.44 0.88
CA ASP A 112 8.60 21.84 1.29
C ASP A 112 7.20 22.20 1.82
N MET A 113 7.15 22.49 3.12
CA MET A 113 5.93 22.81 3.86
C MET A 113 5.71 24.33 4.03
N SER A 114 6.64 25.17 3.60
CA SER A 114 6.68 26.58 3.99
C SER A 114 5.47 27.41 3.54
N ASP A 115 4.90 27.05 2.39
CA ASP A 115 3.74 27.73 1.79
C ASP A 115 2.43 26.92 1.95
N TYR A 116 2.41 25.86 2.76
CA TYR A 116 1.21 25.02 2.89
C TYR A 116 0.18 25.63 3.85
N ASP A 117 -1.08 25.67 3.40
CA ASP A 117 -2.19 26.20 4.18
C ASP A 117 -2.56 25.23 5.32
N ALA A 118 -2.54 25.74 6.55
CA ALA A 118 -2.86 24.97 7.75
C ALA A 118 -4.31 24.43 7.81
N SER A 119 -5.22 24.95 6.98
CA SER A 119 -6.57 24.37 6.79
C SER A 119 -6.57 23.09 5.95
N ASP A 120 -5.40 22.68 5.45
CA ASP A 120 -5.13 21.46 4.71
C ASP A 120 -6.05 21.28 3.50
N PRO A 121 -6.17 22.27 2.59
CA PRO A 121 -7.14 22.27 1.48
C PRO A 121 -7.06 21.03 0.58
N ASP A 122 -5.91 20.35 0.59
CA ASP A 122 -5.57 19.27 -0.34
C ASP A 122 -5.62 17.87 0.31
N CYS A 123 -6.00 17.76 1.59
CA CYS A 123 -5.93 16.53 2.39
C CYS A 123 -4.53 15.88 2.28
N TRP A 124 -3.49 16.66 2.53
CA TRP A 124 -2.12 16.22 2.39
C TRP A 124 -1.66 15.50 3.64
N TRP A 125 -1.47 14.18 3.52
CA TRP A 125 -1.17 13.34 4.67
C TRP A 125 0.12 13.75 5.38
N SER A 126 1.19 14.10 4.65
CA SER A 126 2.45 14.53 5.26
C SER A 126 2.34 15.83 6.06
N ALA A 127 1.31 16.66 5.81
CA ALA A 127 1.10 17.91 6.54
C ALA A 127 0.16 17.76 7.74
N SER A 128 -0.90 16.97 7.62
CA SER A 128 -2.00 16.93 8.60
C SER A 128 -2.39 15.54 9.09
N GLY A 129 -1.86 14.47 8.47
CA GLY A 129 -2.34 13.11 8.66
C GLY A 129 -3.74 12.86 8.07
N CYS A 130 -4.23 13.69 7.15
CA CYS A 130 -5.56 13.54 6.57
C CYS A 130 -5.71 12.21 5.80
N THR A 131 -6.69 11.40 6.22
CA THR A 131 -7.02 10.07 5.64
C THR A 131 -8.41 10.02 5.01
N VAL A 132 -9.17 11.12 5.07
CA VAL A 132 -10.50 11.25 4.46
C VAL A 132 -10.43 12.32 3.37
N PRO A 133 -10.31 11.91 2.09
CA PRO A 133 -10.22 12.81 0.96
C PRO A 133 -11.39 13.81 0.91
N LYS A 134 -11.10 15.01 0.43
CA LYS A 134 -12.09 16.09 0.25
C LYS A 134 -12.89 15.93 -1.03
N HIS A 135 -12.35 15.21 -2.01
CA HIS A 135 -13.05 14.91 -3.24
C HIS A 135 -13.96 13.68 -3.11
N GLU A 136 -15.27 13.84 -3.35
CA GLU A 136 -16.32 12.84 -3.09
C GLU A 136 -16.16 11.49 -3.82
N LYS A 137 -15.40 11.47 -4.93
CA LYS A 137 -15.16 10.28 -5.74
C LYS A 137 -13.88 9.52 -5.37
N ILE A 138 -13.18 9.95 -4.31
CA ILE A 138 -11.99 9.28 -3.79
C ILE A 138 -12.40 8.54 -2.51
N ASN A 139 -12.04 7.25 -2.42
CA ASN A 139 -12.31 6.47 -1.21
C ASN A 139 -11.44 6.96 -0.05
N ALA A 140 -11.97 6.86 1.18
CA ALA A 140 -11.16 7.04 2.38
C ALA A 140 -10.01 6.04 2.45
N ASP A 141 -8.90 6.46 3.04
CA ASP A 141 -7.70 5.64 3.18
C ASP A 141 -7.92 4.59 4.27
N ILE A 142 -7.30 3.43 4.11
CA ILE A 142 -7.18 2.42 5.16
C ILE A 142 -5.94 2.76 6.00
N TYR A 143 -6.08 2.96 7.30
CA TYR A 143 -4.95 3.31 8.18
C TYR A 143 -4.97 2.60 9.54
N SER A 144 -6.03 1.84 9.84
CA SER A 144 -6.18 1.04 11.06
C SER A 144 -7.04 -0.18 10.76
N CYS A 145 -7.02 -1.20 11.62
CA CYS A 145 -7.92 -2.35 11.51
C CYS A 145 -9.21 -2.12 12.31
N PRO A 146 -10.40 -2.49 11.79
CA PRO A 146 -11.67 -2.25 12.47
C PRO A 146 -11.85 -3.11 13.72
N GLU A 147 -11.36 -4.34 13.69
CA GLU A 147 -11.57 -5.32 14.77
C GLU A 147 -10.64 -5.05 15.96
N PRO A 148 -11.16 -5.06 17.21
CA PRO A 148 -10.37 -4.82 18.42
C PRO A 148 -9.12 -5.69 18.54
N GLU A 149 -8.08 -5.14 19.15
CA GLU A 149 -6.86 -5.86 19.53
C GLU A 149 -6.20 -6.60 18.36
N THR A 150 -6.35 -6.04 17.15
CA THR A 150 -5.83 -6.60 15.89
C THR A 150 -4.59 -5.84 15.43
N TRP A 151 -3.51 -6.56 15.19
CA TRP A 151 -2.31 -6.07 14.52
C TRP A 151 -2.39 -6.35 13.01
N GLY A 152 -2.53 -5.30 12.20
CA GLY A 152 -2.45 -5.37 10.74
C GLY A 152 -1.02 -5.58 10.28
N LEU A 153 -0.60 -6.84 10.14
CA LEU A 153 0.77 -7.22 9.80
C LEU A 153 1.11 -6.83 8.36
N ASN A 154 2.13 -6.00 8.18
CA ASN A 154 2.56 -5.53 6.88
C ASN A 154 4.05 -5.12 6.85
N PHE A 155 4.61 -5.07 5.64
CA PHE A 155 6.00 -4.69 5.37
C PHE A 155 6.12 -3.96 4.03
N ASP A 156 6.88 -2.87 4.02
CA ASP A 156 7.17 -2.05 2.84
C ASP A 156 8.53 -2.41 2.21
N ASP A 157 8.79 -1.80 1.04
CA ASP A 157 10.06 -1.81 0.30
C ASP A 157 10.51 -3.12 -0.33
N GLY A 158 9.67 -4.14 -0.25
CA GLY A 158 9.90 -5.43 -0.89
C GLY A 158 9.71 -5.45 -2.41
N PRO A 159 9.80 -6.64 -3.02
CA PRO A 159 10.42 -7.84 -2.46
C PRO A 159 11.94 -7.68 -2.43
N ASN A 160 12.62 -8.42 -1.56
CA ASN A 160 14.09 -8.43 -1.52
C ASN A 160 14.60 -9.88 -1.41
N CYS A 161 15.65 -10.22 -2.16
CA CYS A 161 16.18 -11.58 -2.22
C CYS A 161 16.75 -12.07 -0.88
N SER A 162 17.07 -11.16 0.04
CA SER A 162 17.74 -11.45 1.30
C SER A 162 16.79 -11.70 2.48
N HIS A 163 15.49 -11.88 2.23
CA HIS A 163 14.49 -12.02 3.29
C HIS A 163 13.73 -13.35 3.26
N ASN A 164 14.23 -14.34 2.51
CA ASN A 164 13.63 -15.67 2.44
C ASN A 164 13.43 -16.35 3.80
N ALA A 165 14.36 -16.19 4.74
CA ALA A 165 14.23 -16.72 6.10
C ALA A 165 13.04 -16.07 6.85
N PHE A 166 12.73 -14.81 6.56
CA PHE A 166 11.58 -14.12 7.11
C PHE A 166 10.25 -14.68 6.57
N TYR A 167 10.13 -14.89 5.25
CA TYR A 167 8.96 -15.57 4.68
C TYR A 167 8.80 -17.01 5.21
N ASP A 168 9.90 -17.76 5.38
CA ASP A 168 9.88 -19.09 6.02
C ASP A 168 9.35 -19.02 7.44
N TYR A 169 9.80 -18.02 8.22
CA TYR A 169 9.32 -17.79 9.57
C TYR A 169 7.83 -17.48 9.59
N LEU A 170 7.33 -16.59 8.72
CA LEU A 170 5.89 -16.30 8.63
C LEU A 170 5.09 -17.56 8.30
N ALA A 171 5.54 -18.38 7.34
CA ALA A 171 4.90 -19.63 6.99
C ALA A 171 4.86 -20.62 8.18
N GLN A 172 5.97 -20.76 8.92
CA GLN A 172 6.05 -21.60 10.12
C GLN A 172 5.09 -21.13 11.23
N GLN A 173 4.96 -19.81 11.40
CA GLN A 173 4.02 -19.21 12.35
C GLN A 173 2.58 -19.15 11.83
N LYS A 174 2.32 -19.61 10.61
CA LYS A 174 1.03 -19.50 9.90
C LYS A 174 0.52 -18.07 9.81
N LEU A 175 1.43 -17.11 9.73
CA LEU A 175 1.12 -15.70 9.57
C LEU A 175 1.04 -15.34 8.09
N LYS A 176 0.12 -14.42 7.79
CA LYS A 176 0.02 -13.72 6.50
C LYS A 176 0.21 -12.24 6.77
N ALA A 177 0.83 -11.56 5.83
CA ALA A 177 1.17 -10.14 5.91
C ALA A 177 0.72 -9.44 4.63
N SER A 178 0.53 -8.13 4.69
CA SER A 178 0.45 -7.28 3.50
C SER A 178 1.86 -6.82 3.11
N MET A 179 2.32 -7.19 1.92
CA MET A 179 3.62 -6.79 1.41
C MET A 179 3.43 -5.68 0.37
N PHE A 180 4.01 -4.51 0.62
CA PHE A 180 3.97 -3.38 -0.29
C PHE A 180 5.25 -3.37 -1.13
N TYR A 181 5.09 -3.73 -2.41
CA TYR A 181 6.23 -3.95 -3.30
C TYR A 181 6.53 -2.77 -4.20
N ILE A 182 7.80 -2.38 -4.23
CA ILE A 182 8.35 -1.43 -5.19
C ILE A 182 8.45 -2.11 -6.56
N GLY A 183 7.98 -1.43 -7.61
CA GLY A 183 7.89 -1.99 -8.96
C GLY A 183 9.24 -2.43 -9.54
N SER A 184 10.29 -1.62 -9.34
CA SER A 184 11.64 -1.99 -9.74
C SER A 184 12.13 -3.26 -9.03
N ASN A 185 11.78 -3.43 -7.75
CA ASN A 185 12.14 -4.60 -6.97
C ASN A 185 11.43 -5.86 -7.49
N VAL A 186 10.18 -5.75 -7.93
CA VAL A 186 9.43 -6.88 -8.49
C VAL A 186 10.07 -7.44 -9.76
N VAL A 187 10.58 -6.57 -10.65
CA VAL A 187 11.23 -7.04 -11.90
C VAL A 187 12.65 -7.55 -11.65
N ASN A 188 13.35 -7.03 -10.63
CA ASN A 188 14.68 -7.48 -10.24
C ASN A 188 14.65 -8.78 -9.42
N TRP A 189 13.64 -8.95 -8.57
CA TRP A 189 13.47 -10.10 -7.67
C TRP A 189 12.08 -10.75 -7.82
N PRO A 190 11.73 -11.24 -9.03
CA PRO A 190 10.42 -11.83 -9.31
C PRO A 190 10.10 -13.04 -8.43
N TYR A 191 11.12 -13.77 -7.95
CA TYR A 191 10.95 -14.84 -6.97
C TYR A 191 10.24 -14.38 -5.69
N GLY A 192 10.65 -13.25 -5.12
CA GLY A 192 10.05 -12.74 -3.88
C GLY A 192 8.58 -12.39 -4.09
N ALA A 193 8.24 -11.77 -5.22
CA ALA A 193 6.85 -11.47 -5.57
C ALA A 193 5.99 -12.74 -5.76
N ILE A 194 6.53 -13.75 -6.44
CA ILE A 194 5.86 -15.05 -6.61
C ILE A 194 5.67 -15.74 -5.26
N ARG A 195 6.70 -15.71 -4.42
CA ARG A 195 6.67 -16.28 -3.09
C ARG A 195 5.62 -15.62 -2.23
N GLY A 196 5.53 -14.29 -2.26
CA GLY A 196 4.47 -13.53 -1.59
C GLY A 196 3.08 -14.07 -1.93
N VAL A 197 2.81 -14.36 -3.21
CA VAL A 197 1.52 -14.94 -3.63
C VAL A 197 1.35 -16.40 -3.22
N VAL A 198 2.36 -17.26 -3.46
CA VAL A 198 2.29 -18.70 -3.15
C VAL A 198 2.15 -18.94 -1.65
N ASP A 199 2.86 -18.15 -0.84
CA ASP A 199 2.76 -18.19 0.62
C ASP A 199 1.48 -17.49 1.12
N GLY A 200 0.66 -16.90 0.24
CA GLY A 200 -0.69 -16.39 0.56
C GLY A 200 -0.71 -15.01 1.22
N HIS A 201 0.34 -14.21 1.04
CA HIS A 201 0.40 -12.82 1.50
C HIS A 201 -0.47 -11.91 0.61
N HIS A 202 -0.95 -10.81 1.17
CA HIS A 202 -1.60 -9.75 0.42
C HIS A 202 -0.54 -8.89 -0.27
N ILE A 203 -0.50 -8.86 -1.59
CA ILE A 203 0.45 -8.05 -2.35
C ILE A 203 -0.19 -6.73 -2.74
N ALA A 204 0.40 -5.64 -2.27
CA ALA A 204 0.04 -4.27 -2.60
C ALA A 204 1.21 -3.57 -3.29
N GLN A 205 0.92 -2.46 -3.95
CA GLN A 205 1.89 -1.67 -4.69
C GLN A 205 2.57 -0.61 -3.80
N HIS A 206 3.84 -0.31 -4.08
CA HIS A 206 4.60 0.74 -3.40
C HIS A 206 5.40 1.64 -4.36
N THR A 207 4.74 2.11 -5.44
CA THR A 207 5.35 2.94 -6.50
C THR A 207 6.47 2.22 -7.26
N TRP A 208 7.02 2.82 -8.32
CA TRP A 208 8.06 2.19 -9.15
C TRP A 208 9.45 2.45 -8.58
N SER A 209 9.69 3.68 -8.14
CA SER A 209 11.01 4.19 -7.77
C SER A 209 11.09 4.78 -6.36
N HIS A 210 10.00 4.69 -5.59
CA HIS A 210 9.95 5.13 -4.19
C HIS A 210 10.28 6.63 -4.01
N ASN A 211 9.66 7.49 -4.83
CA ASN A 211 9.80 8.95 -4.75
C ASN A 211 8.58 9.61 -4.06
N LEU A 212 8.79 10.83 -3.54
CA LEU A 212 7.73 11.66 -2.93
C LEU A 212 6.65 12.03 -3.96
N MET A 213 5.50 11.36 -3.91
CA MET A 213 4.50 11.39 -4.98
C MET A 213 3.85 12.76 -5.18
N THR A 214 3.73 13.60 -4.15
CA THR A 214 3.13 14.94 -4.28
C THR A 214 4.07 15.92 -5.00
N THR A 215 5.36 15.60 -5.07
CA THR A 215 6.38 16.37 -5.81
C THR A 215 6.48 16.00 -7.29
N LEU A 216 5.82 14.90 -7.68
CA LEU A 216 5.77 14.41 -9.05
C LEU A 216 4.61 15.04 -9.83
N THR A 217 4.82 15.27 -11.12
CA THR A 217 3.77 15.67 -12.06
C THR A 217 2.71 14.57 -12.21
N ASN A 218 1.54 14.92 -12.79
CA ASN A 218 0.47 13.95 -13.00
C ASN A 218 0.89 12.74 -13.87
N GLU A 219 1.71 12.97 -14.90
CA GLU A 219 2.24 11.89 -15.76
C GLU A 219 3.22 10.99 -14.98
N GLU A 220 4.08 11.59 -14.15
CA GLU A 220 5.02 10.85 -13.31
C GLU A 220 4.31 10.03 -12.23
N VAL A 221 3.35 10.61 -11.50
CA VAL A 221 2.50 9.88 -10.55
C VAL A 221 1.81 8.70 -11.22
N PHE A 222 1.20 8.94 -12.39
CA PHE A 222 0.56 7.84 -13.12
C PHE A 222 1.57 6.78 -13.55
N ALA A 223 2.76 7.16 -14.01
CA ALA A 223 3.80 6.22 -14.43
C ALA A 223 4.32 5.36 -13.27
N GLU A 224 4.56 5.96 -12.10
CA GLU A 224 4.96 5.24 -10.89
C GLU A 224 3.97 4.14 -10.51
N LEU A 225 2.67 4.42 -10.56
CA LEU A 225 1.62 3.44 -10.24
C LEU A 225 1.42 2.44 -11.39
N TYR A 226 1.39 2.92 -12.63
CA TYR A 226 1.14 2.09 -13.81
C TYR A 226 2.22 1.01 -13.98
N PHE A 227 3.50 1.38 -13.91
CA PHE A 227 4.58 0.41 -14.13
C PHE A 227 4.72 -0.58 -12.98
N THR A 228 4.42 -0.19 -11.75
CA THR A 228 4.42 -1.13 -10.61
C THR A 228 3.27 -2.13 -10.70
N GLN A 229 2.06 -1.67 -10.97
CA GLN A 229 0.91 -2.56 -11.19
C GLN A 229 1.17 -3.51 -12.38
N LYS A 230 1.80 -3.02 -13.46
CA LYS A 230 2.23 -3.83 -14.61
C LYS A 230 3.29 -4.87 -14.25
N ALA A 231 4.29 -4.52 -13.43
CA ALA A 231 5.34 -5.43 -12.98
C ALA A 231 4.76 -6.57 -12.15
N ILE A 232 3.92 -6.25 -11.16
CA ILE A 232 3.27 -7.25 -10.30
C ILE A 232 2.38 -8.17 -11.16
N LYS A 233 1.59 -7.61 -12.07
CA LYS A 233 0.72 -8.38 -12.97
C LYS A 233 1.51 -9.29 -13.90
N LEU A 234 2.64 -8.84 -14.45
CA LEU A 234 3.47 -9.68 -15.31
C LEU A 234 4.03 -10.89 -14.54
N VAL A 235 4.58 -10.65 -13.34
CA VAL A 235 5.27 -11.68 -12.55
C VAL A 235 4.29 -12.65 -11.89
N THR A 236 3.15 -12.15 -11.40
CA THR A 236 2.24 -12.95 -10.56
C THR A 236 0.93 -13.31 -11.24
N GLY A 237 0.55 -12.59 -12.30
CA GLY A 237 -0.76 -12.71 -12.91
C GLY A 237 -1.87 -11.96 -12.16
N LEU A 238 -1.54 -11.21 -11.10
CA LEU A 238 -2.49 -10.45 -10.27
C LEU A 238 -2.33 -8.94 -10.45
N THR A 239 -3.44 -8.22 -10.48
CA THR A 239 -3.48 -6.75 -10.49
C THR A 239 -3.89 -6.26 -9.10
N PRO A 240 -2.97 -5.68 -8.29
CA PRO A 240 -3.30 -5.15 -6.97
C PRO A 240 -4.38 -4.07 -7.01
N LEU A 241 -5.27 -4.06 -6.02
CA LEU A 241 -6.26 -3.01 -5.79
C LEU A 241 -5.90 -2.09 -4.61
N HIS A 242 -4.72 -2.28 -4.03
CA HIS A 242 -4.23 -1.49 -2.90
C HIS A 242 -2.81 -1.04 -3.16
N TRP A 243 -2.47 0.10 -2.56
CA TRP A 243 -1.13 0.66 -2.62
C TRP A 243 -0.85 1.47 -1.36
N ARG A 244 0.44 1.72 -1.10
CA ARG A 244 0.90 2.69 -0.12
C ARG A 244 1.81 3.70 -0.81
N PRO A 245 1.64 5.01 -0.58
CA PRO A 245 2.55 6.03 -1.09
C PRO A 245 3.91 5.92 -0.40
N ALA A 246 4.99 6.02 -1.16
CA ALA A 246 6.34 6.15 -0.62
C ALA A 246 6.39 7.35 0.35
N PHE A 247 7.04 7.16 1.51
CA PHE A 247 7.10 8.14 2.61
C PHE A 247 5.75 8.61 3.19
N GLY A 248 4.64 7.95 2.85
CA GLY A 248 3.30 8.43 3.20
C GLY A 248 2.85 9.66 2.40
N ASP A 249 3.64 10.11 1.41
CA ASP A 249 3.41 11.38 0.72
C ASP A 249 2.27 11.29 -0.29
N VAL A 250 1.09 11.78 0.10
CA VAL A 250 -0.12 11.71 -0.71
C VAL A 250 -1.08 12.89 -0.45
N ASP A 251 -1.61 13.47 -1.52
CA ASP A 251 -2.68 14.46 -1.53
C ASP A 251 -3.85 13.97 -2.40
N ASP A 252 -4.97 14.71 -2.42
CA ASP A 252 -6.15 14.31 -3.19
C ASP A 252 -5.91 14.21 -4.71
N ARG A 253 -4.90 14.90 -5.26
CA ARG A 253 -4.52 14.78 -6.67
C ARG A 253 -3.85 13.42 -6.92
N VAL A 254 -2.94 13.01 -6.04
CA VAL A 254 -2.29 11.69 -6.12
C VAL A 254 -3.33 10.58 -5.89
N ARG A 255 -4.19 10.70 -4.87
CA ARG A 255 -5.27 9.72 -4.62
C ARG A 255 -6.25 9.62 -5.79
N TRP A 256 -6.55 10.73 -6.46
CA TRP A 256 -7.38 10.72 -7.66
C TRP A 256 -6.79 9.81 -8.73
N ILE A 257 -5.51 10.00 -9.06
CA ILE A 257 -4.82 9.19 -10.07
C ILE A 257 -4.80 7.71 -9.69
N ALA A 258 -4.52 7.40 -8.42
CA ALA A 258 -4.59 6.03 -7.91
C ALA A 258 -6.00 5.42 -8.02
N THR A 259 -7.04 6.20 -7.71
CA THR A 259 -8.44 5.78 -7.83
C THR A 259 -8.80 5.43 -9.28
N GLN A 260 -8.28 6.16 -10.26
CA GLN A 260 -8.50 5.85 -11.68
C GLN A 260 -7.86 4.52 -12.12
N LEU A 261 -6.92 3.99 -11.33
CA LEU A 261 -6.32 2.66 -11.47
C LEU A 261 -6.97 1.62 -10.54
N LYS A 262 -8.13 1.93 -9.93
CA LYS A 262 -8.84 1.13 -8.91
C LYS A 262 -8.04 0.85 -7.64
N LEU A 263 -7.03 1.65 -7.35
CA LEU A 263 -6.21 1.50 -6.16
C LEU A 263 -6.82 2.26 -4.98
N THR A 264 -6.91 1.59 -3.84
CA THR A 264 -7.24 2.21 -2.54
C THR A 264 -5.96 2.41 -1.74
N THR A 265 -5.77 3.62 -1.22
CA THR A 265 -4.59 4.00 -0.43
C THR A 265 -4.62 3.33 0.94
N ILE A 266 -3.49 2.77 1.34
CA ILE A 266 -3.24 2.24 2.68
C ILE A 266 -2.11 3.03 3.33
N LEU A 267 -2.36 3.56 4.51
CA LEU A 267 -1.41 4.27 5.39
C LEU A 267 -1.22 3.48 6.68
N TRP A 268 -0.85 4.14 7.77
CA TRP A 268 -0.62 3.55 9.08
C TRP A 268 -1.02 4.51 10.20
N ASP A 269 -1.27 3.97 11.39
CA ASP A 269 -1.52 4.73 12.62
C ASP A 269 -0.41 4.57 13.67
N LEU A 270 0.52 3.64 13.45
CA LEU A 270 1.74 3.46 14.24
C LEU A 270 2.94 3.29 13.32
N ASP A 271 4.08 3.87 13.69
CA ASP A 271 5.34 3.77 12.95
C ASP A 271 6.43 3.20 13.86
N THR A 272 7.11 2.15 13.43
CA THR A 272 8.20 1.55 14.22
C THR A 272 9.50 2.34 14.14
N ASP A 273 9.65 3.20 13.13
CA ASP A 273 10.92 3.83 12.74
C ASP A 273 12.05 2.82 12.49
N ASP A 274 11.72 1.58 12.10
CA ASP A 274 12.70 0.50 11.90
C ASP A 274 13.68 0.79 10.77
N TRP A 275 13.26 1.53 9.75
CA TRP A 275 14.09 2.03 8.66
C TRP A 275 15.25 2.92 9.14
N ALA A 276 15.14 3.56 10.30
CA ALA A 276 16.17 4.42 10.88
C ALA A 276 17.11 3.66 11.85
N ALA A 277 16.84 2.39 12.14
CA ALA A 277 17.56 1.61 13.15
C ALA A 277 19.04 1.40 12.79
N GLY A 278 19.94 1.90 13.63
CA GLY A 278 21.38 1.77 13.41
C GLY A 278 21.95 2.76 12.38
N ASP A 279 21.10 3.58 11.78
CA ASP A 279 21.48 4.70 10.91
C ASP A 279 21.24 6.03 11.65
N SER A 280 20.09 6.68 11.41
CA SER A 280 19.74 7.95 12.05
C SER A 280 19.16 7.81 13.47
N LEU A 281 18.73 6.61 13.87
CA LEU A 281 18.28 6.28 15.23
C LEU A 281 19.08 5.14 15.84
N PRO A 282 19.41 5.19 17.15
CA PRO A 282 19.94 4.03 17.86
C PRO A 282 18.96 2.84 17.78
N ILE A 283 19.45 1.63 17.52
CA ILE A 283 18.64 0.40 17.51
C ILE A 283 17.76 0.30 18.76
N LYS A 284 18.31 0.68 19.93
CA LYS A 284 17.58 0.65 21.20
C LYS A 284 16.32 1.53 21.22
N THR A 285 16.33 2.66 20.52
CA THR A 285 15.16 3.54 20.40
C THR A 285 14.03 2.84 19.66
N VAL A 286 14.35 2.19 18.54
CA VAL A 286 13.40 1.40 17.75
C VAL A 286 12.90 0.19 18.56
N GLU A 287 13.78 -0.49 19.28
CA GLU A 287 13.40 -1.55 20.22
C GLU A 287 12.40 -1.08 21.29
N ASP A 288 12.57 0.14 21.83
CA ASP A 288 11.63 0.75 22.77
C ASP A 288 10.28 1.07 22.12
N THR A 289 10.28 1.51 20.85
CA THR A 289 9.05 1.70 20.07
C THR A 289 8.28 0.37 19.95
N TYR A 290 8.95 -0.72 19.58
CA TYR A 290 8.32 -2.05 19.55
C TYR A 290 7.74 -2.48 20.91
N GLU A 291 8.50 -2.31 22.01
CA GLU A 291 8.01 -2.65 23.36
C GLU A 291 6.81 -1.79 23.78
N ASN A 292 6.78 -0.51 23.39
CA ASN A 292 5.63 0.37 23.62
C ASN A 292 4.38 -0.12 22.87
N PHE A 293 4.52 -0.52 21.60
CA PHE A 293 3.40 -1.06 20.82
C PHE A 293 2.91 -2.40 21.36
N ILE A 294 3.80 -3.25 21.87
CA ILE A 294 3.45 -4.50 22.57
C ILE A 294 2.65 -4.20 23.84
N LYS A 295 3.04 -3.17 24.61
CA LYS A 295 2.28 -2.74 25.79
C LYS A 295 0.89 -2.22 25.41
N MET A 296 0.76 -1.49 24.30
CA MET A 296 -0.54 -1.00 23.80
C MET A 296 -1.51 -2.14 23.45
N GLY A 297 -0.99 -3.30 23.03
CA GLY A 297 -1.82 -4.49 22.76
C GLY A 297 -2.50 -5.05 24.02
N THR A 298 -1.95 -4.81 25.21
CA THR A 298 -2.42 -5.44 26.47
C THR A 298 -2.98 -4.46 27.50
N ASN A 299 -2.80 -3.15 27.31
CA ASN A 299 -3.22 -2.12 28.27
C ASN A 299 -4.62 -1.52 27.98
N GLY A 300 -5.33 -2.05 26.97
CA GLY A 300 -6.64 -1.57 26.55
C GLY A 300 -6.63 -0.39 25.58
N THR A 301 -5.47 0.04 25.04
CA THR A 301 -5.40 1.05 23.98
C THR A 301 -6.23 0.61 22.76
N PHE A 302 -6.10 -0.66 22.37
CA PHE A 302 -6.79 -1.25 21.21
C PHE A 302 -8.06 -2.02 21.59
N LYS A 303 -8.74 -1.65 22.69
CA LYS A 303 -9.94 -2.36 23.16
C LYS A 303 -11.15 -2.30 22.21
N ASN A 304 -11.18 -1.31 21.31
CA ASN A 304 -12.29 -1.03 20.40
C ASN A 304 -11.87 -1.00 18.92
N THR A 305 -10.58 -1.09 18.62
CA THR A 305 -10.01 -0.98 17.27
C THR A 305 -8.74 -1.82 17.20
N GLY A 306 -8.24 -2.09 16.00
CA GLY A 306 -6.88 -2.55 15.75
C GLY A 306 -6.01 -1.43 15.19
N ASN A 307 -4.82 -1.79 14.72
CA ASN A 307 -3.84 -0.88 14.14
C ASN A 307 -3.29 -1.41 12.80
N VAL A 308 -2.68 -0.51 12.03
CA VAL A 308 -1.80 -0.82 10.91
C VAL A 308 -0.46 -0.19 11.22
N VAL A 309 0.57 -1.03 11.37
CA VAL A 309 1.90 -0.58 11.83
C VAL A 309 2.87 -0.54 10.66
N LEU A 310 3.53 0.60 10.43
CA LEU A 310 4.59 0.71 9.41
C LEU A 310 5.85 -0.04 9.87
N GLN A 311 6.31 -0.93 8.99
CA GLN A 311 7.52 -1.75 9.12
C GLN A 311 8.05 -2.00 7.72
N HIS A 312 9.32 -2.39 7.59
CA HIS A 312 9.94 -2.53 6.28
C HIS A 312 10.71 -3.84 6.12
N GLU A 313 10.79 -4.35 4.88
CA GLU A 313 11.72 -5.40 4.45
C GLU A 313 12.88 -4.81 3.63
N ILE A 314 13.68 -3.95 4.27
CA ILE A 314 14.79 -3.23 3.61
C ILE A 314 16.09 -4.04 3.67
N ASP A 315 16.47 -4.49 4.86
CA ASP A 315 17.80 -5.02 5.15
C ASP A 315 17.78 -6.09 6.26
N ASN A 316 18.96 -6.55 6.70
CA ASN A 316 19.04 -7.53 7.78
C ASN A 316 18.67 -6.94 9.16
N THR A 317 18.81 -5.62 9.36
CA THR A 317 18.49 -4.96 10.64
C THR A 317 16.99 -4.97 10.88
N THR A 318 16.22 -4.47 9.90
CA THR A 318 14.75 -4.47 9.89
C THR A 318 14.19 -5.88 10.05
N MET A 319 14.71 -6.87 9.32
CA MET A 319 14.29 -8.26 9.48
C MET A 319 14.66 -8.87 10.83
N THR A 320 15.83 -8.55 11.39
CA THR A 320 16.21 -9.03 12.72
C THR A 320 15.26 -8.48 13.79
N LEU A 321 14.88 -7.21 13.68
CA LEU A 321 13.89 -6.59 14.57
C LEU A 321 12.52 -7.26 14.43
N ALA A 322 12.03 -7.44 13.20
CA ALA A 322 10.76 -8.11 12.94
C ALA A 322 10.72 -9.53 13.55
N LEU A 323 11.75 -10.35 13.29
CA LEU A 323 11.87 -11.70 13.85
C LEU A 323 11.96 -11.73 15.38
N LYS A 324 12.60 -10.73 15.99
CA LYS A 324 12.71 -10.60 17.44
C LYS A 324 11.38 -10.24 18.11
N TYR A 325 10.59 -9.36 17.49
CA TYR A 325 9.41 -8.77 18.12
C TYR A 325 8.09 -9.43 17.72
N LEU A 326 7.98 -10.08 16.56
CA LEU A 326 6.75 -10.73 16.13
C LEU A 326 6.20 -11.78 17.11
N PRO A 327 7.02 -12.64 17.77
CA PRO A 327 6.52 -13.54 18.81
C PRO A 327 5.91 -12.82 20.02
N LYS A 328 6.38 -11.61 20.35
CA LYS A 328 5.84 -10.81 21.45
C LYS A 328 4.54 -10.12 21.02
N ILE A 329 4.50 -9.60 19.79
CA ILE A 329 3.29 -9.02 19.19
C ILE A 329 2.16 -10.07 19.16
N GLN A 330 2.42 -11.30 18.69
CA GLN A 330 1.44 -12.40 18.69
C GLN A 330 0.89 -12.77 20.07
N LYS A 331 1.64 -12.48 21.14
CA LYS A 331 1.17 -12.70 22.53
C LYS A 331 0.39 -11.52 23.08
N ALA A 332 0.70 -10.30 22.62
CA ALA A 332 0.11 -9.07 23.11
C ALA A 332 -1.21 -8.72 22.42
N TYR A 333 -1.36 -9.08 21.15
CA TYR A 333 -2.55 -8.82 20.36
C TYR A 333 -3.39 -10.08 20.21
N LYS A 334 -4.72 -9.92 20.19
CA LYS A 334 -5.66 -11.02 20.05
C LYS A 334 -5.61 -11.61 18.63
N HIS A 335 -5.37 -10.76 17.64
CA HIS A 335 -5.31 -11.12 16.24
C HIS A 335 -4.07 -10.48 15.58
N VAL A 336 -3.35 -11.25 14.78
CA VAL A 336 -2.26 -10.76 13.92
C VAL A 336 -2.50 -11.31 12.52
N VAL A 337 -2.93 -10.44 11.61
CA VAL A 337 -3.37 -10.81 10.25
C VAL A 337 -2.95 -9.74 9.25
N ASP A 338 -2.90 -10.06 7.97
CA ASP A 338 -2.67 -9.08 6.92
C ASP A 338 -3.81 -8.04 6.86
N ILE A 339 -3.53 -6.88 6.25
CA ILE A 339 -4.47 -5.75 6.18
C ILE A 339 -5.73 -6.11 5.39
N ALA A 340 -5.62 -6.87 4.28
CA ALA A 340 -6.82 -7.26 3.53
C ALA A 340 -7.76 -8.10 4.38
N THR A 341 -7.23 -9.10 5.11
CA THR A 341 -8.00 -9.89 6.06
C THR A 341 -8.56 -9.03 7.20
N CYS A 342 -7.79 -8.09 7.75
CA CYS A 342 -8.27 -7.22 8.83
C CYS A 342 -9.41 -6.28 8.40
N GLN A 343 -9.42 -5.86 7.13
CA GLN A 343 -10.51 -5.09 6.50
C GLN A 343 -11.63 -5.97 5.95
N ASN A 344 -11.55 -7.30 6.13
CA ASN A 344 -12.49 -8.28 5.57
C ASN A 344 -12.59 -8.24 4.02
N ILE A 345 -11.51 -7.85 3.35
CA ILE A 345 -11.38 -7.80 1.89
C ILE A 345 -11.01 -9.20 1.38
N THR A 346 -12.01 -9.91 0.84
CA THR A 346 -11.83 -11.30 0.38
C THR A 346 -11.30 -11.43 -1.05
N TYR A 347 -11.25 -10.34 -1.81
CA TYR A 347 -10.71 -10.31 -3.18
C TYR A 347 -9.88 -9.03 -3.41
N PRO A 348 -8.60 -9.02 -3.01
CA PRO A 348 -7.75 -7.83 -3.09
C PRO A 348 -7.17 -7.56 -4.50
N TYR A 349 -7.54 -8.36 -5.51
CA TYR A 349 -7.03 -8.27 -6.88
C TYR A 349 -8.16 -8.20 -7.91
N GLN A 350 -7.93 -7.53 -9.04
CA GLN A 350 -8.95 -7.33 -10.09
C GLN A 350 -9.49 -8.64 -10.67
N GLU A 351 -8.65 -9.66 -10.80
CA GLU A 351 -8.97 -10.94 -11.43
C GLU A 351 -9.92 -11.81 -10.61
N LYS A 352 -9.99 -11.57 -9.29
CA LYS A 352 -10.74 -12.39 -8.32
C LYS A 352 -10.40 -13.89 -8.35
N SER A 353 -9.21 -14.23 -8.84
CA SER A 353 -8.70 -15.61 -8.92
C SER A 353 -8.15 -16.12 -7.59
N VAL A 354 -7.70 -15.23 -6.71
CA VAL A 354 -7.23 -15.53 -5.36
C VAL A 354 -8.24 -14.99 -4.35
N LYS A 355 -8.74 -15.87 -3.46
CA LYS A 355 -9.71 -15.53 -2.42
C LYS A 355 -9.07 -15.58 -1.05
N PHE A 356 -9.19 -14.49 -0.31
CA PHE A 356 -8.75 -14.36 1.07
C PHE A 356 -9.86 -14.84 2.02
N ALA A 357 -9.47 -15.34 3.19
CA ALA A 357 -10.43 -15.66 4.24
C ALA A 357 -11.07 -14.37 4.78
N SER A 358 -12.33 -14.44 5.21
CA SER A 358 -12.88 -13.37 6.04
C SER A 358 -12.15 -13.30 7.37
N PHE A 359 -12.20 -12.16 8.04
CA PHE A 359 -11.61 -12.00 9.37
C PHE A 359 -12.04 -13.12 10.33
N ALA A 360 -13.35 -13.40 10.36
CA ALA A 360 -13.95 -14.45 11.17
C ALA A 360 -13.33 -15.83 10.89
N ASN A 361 -13.18 -16.19 9.62
CA ASN A 361 -12.63 -17.48 9.22
C ASN A 361 -11.11 -17.56 9.48
N ALA A 362 -10.37 -16.47 9.27
CA ALA A 362 -8.93 -16.42 9.50
C ALA A 362 -8.57 -16.52 10.98
N THR A 363 -9.39 -15.94 11.85
CA THR A 363 -9.14 -15.85 13.30
C THR A 363 -9.90 -16.91 14.12
N GLY A 364 -10.79 -17.68 13.50
CA GLY A 364 -11.65 -18.65 14.19
C GLY A 364 -12.71 -17.99 15.07
N THR A 365 -12.96 -16.69 14.90
CA THR A 365 -14.05 -15.97 15.57
C THR A 365 -15.37 -16.26 14.86
N LYS A 366 -16.46 -16.47 15.60
CA LYS A 366 -17.79 -16.59 14.99
C LYS A 366 -18.18 -15.22 14.43
N PRO A 367 -18.77 -15.12 13.24
CA PRO A 367 -19.31 -13.86 12.76
C PRO A 367 -20.35 -13.37 13.76
N GLU A 368 -20.10 -12.24 14.41
CA GLU A 368 -21.15 -11.52 15.11
C GLU A 368 -22.18 -11.08 14.07
N SER A 369 -23.44 -11.41 14.31
CA SER A 369 -24.54 -11.00 13.45
C SER A 369 -24.58 -9.46 13.43
N SER A 370 -24.24 -8.86 12.28
CA SER A 370 -24.45 -7.45 12.06
C SER A 370 -25.95 -7.15 12.17
N SER A 371 -26.34 -6.40 13.20
CA SER A 371 -27.63 -5.71 13.18
C SER A 371 -27.58 -4.68 12.04
N PRO A 372 -28.61 -4.59 11.18
CA PRO A 372 -28.59 -3.64 10.09
C PRO A 372 -28.56 -2.22 10.64
N ALA A 373 -27.72 -1.37 10.04
CA ALA A 373 -27.72 0.06 10.27
C ALA A 373 -29.16 0.61 10.19
N PRO A 374 -29.58 1.52 11.09
CA PRO A 374 -30.93 2.05 11.03
C PRO A 374 -31.14 2.76 9.70
N SER A 375 -32.06 2.23 8.89
CA SER A 375 -32.53 2.88 7.68
C SER A 375 -33.09 4.25 8.05
N ALA A 376 -32.61 5.29 7.36
CA ALA A 376 -33.15 6.63 7.45
C ALA A 376 -34.61 6.63 6.98
N SER A 377 -35.55 6.56 7.92
CA SER A 377 -36.95 6.85 7.67
C SER A 377 -37.15 8.37 7.76
N GLN A 378 -37.42 8.99 6.62
CA GLN A 378 -38.02 10.31 6.55
C GLN A 378 -39.29 10.36 7.41
N SER A 379 -39.36 11.33 8.33
CA SER A 379 -40.64 11.86 8.81
C SER A 379 -40.52 13.36 9.06
N SER A 380 -41.60 14.03 8.68
CA SER A 380 -41.78 15.45 8.47
C SER A 380 -42.16 16.24 9.73
N ASN A 381 -41.71 17.51 9.76
CA ASN A 381 -42.28 18.70 10.41
C ASN A 381 -42.50 18.71 11.94
N SER A 382 -41.87 19.68 12.63
CA SER A 382 -42.50 20.98 12.94
C SER A 382 -41.60 21.88 13.81
N ASN A 383 -41.70 23.20 13.57
CA ASN A 383 -41.05 24.31 14.28
C ASN A 383 -41.33 24.32 15.79
N VAL A 384 -40.31 24.62 16.61
CA VAL A 384 -40.42 25.47 17.82
C VAL A 384 -39.12 26.27 18.03
N SER A 385 -39.29 27.53 18.39
CA SER A 385 -38.29 28.61 18.53
C SER A 385 -37.35 28.50 19.74
N ALA A 386 -36.27 29.26 19.62
CA ALA A 386 -35.16 29.59 20.51
C ALA A 386 -35.39 29.61 22.04
N GLN A 387 -34.35 29.22 22.79
CA GLN A 387 -33.81 30.07 23.86
C GLN A 387 -32.37 29.71 24.26
N SER A 388 -31.62 30.77 24.55
CA SER A 388 -30.27 30.85 25.09
C SER A 388 -30.11 30.20 26.47
N GLY A 389 -28.96 29.58 26.70
CA GLY A 389 -28.48 29.21 28.03
C GLY A 389 -27.00 28.85 27.95
N GLU A 390 -26.15 29.79 28.36
CA GLU A 390 -24.78 29.51 28.76
C GLU A 390 -24.83 28.58 29.98
N ASP A 391 -24.07 27.48 29.96
CA ASP A 391 -23.40 27.06 31.18
C ASP A 391 -22.15 26.21 30.91
N SER A 392 -21.12 26.58 31.65
CA SER A 392 -19.76 26.05 31.65
C SER A 392 -19.68 24.64 32.23
N SER A 393 -18.87 23.78 31.61
CA SER A 393 -18.12 22.77 32.36
C SER A 393 -16.81 22.41 31.63
N ALA A 394 -15.71 22.72 32.30
CA ALA A 394 -14.36 22.39 31.89
C ALA A 394 -14.13 20.88 31.98
N GLY A 395 -13.76 20.26 30.85
CA GLY A 395 -13.29 18.89 30.75
C GLY A 395 -11.87 18.88 30.18
N ILE A 396 -10.92 18.43 30.99
CA ILE A 396 -9.48 18.46 30.78
C ILE A 396 -9.10 17.54 29.59
N PHE A 397 -8.68 18.13 28.47
CA PHE A 397 -7.81 17.47 27.49
C PHE A 397 -6.44 18.15 27.57
N ALA A 398 -5.52 17.52 28.29
CA ALA A 398 -4.12 17.85 28.23
C ALA A 398 -3.59 17.36 26.87
N ALA A 399 -3.32 18.31 25.97
CA ALA A 399 -2.59 18.09 24.74
C ALA A 399 -1.15 17.72 25.08
N ASN A 400 -0.71 16.52 24.66
CA ASN A 400 0.70 16.26 24.42
C ASN A 400 0.97 16.58 22.95
N ALA A 401 1.25 17.85 22.70
CA ALA A 401 2.04 18.28 21.55
C ALA A 401 3.53 18.00 21.83
N ALA A 402 4.29 17.80 20.75
CA ALA A 402 5.71 17.43 20.65
C ALA A 402 5.94 15.91 20.77
N VAL A 403 6.47 15.23 19.75
CA VAL A 403 7.64 15.61 18.95
C VAL A 403 7.35 15.41 17.46
N ILE A 404 7.22 16.52 16.71
CA ILE A 404 7.43 16.49 15.26
C ILE A 404 8.93 16.37 15.08
N GLY A 405 9.41 15.14 14.87
CA GLY A 405 10.77 14.89 14.44
C GLY A 405 10.95 15.53 13.07
N THR A 406 11.90 16.46 12.97
CA THR A 406 12.36 16.97 11.68
C THR A 406 12.77 15.80 10.80
N VAL A 407 12.00 15.54 9.74
CA VAL A 407 12.36 14.62 8.66
C VAL A 407 13.59 15.21 7.95
N ALA A 408 14.76 14.78 8.38
CA ALA A 408 15.97 14.91 7.58
C ALA A 408 16.06 13.62 6.75
N ALA A 409 15.69 13.71 5.48
CA ALA A 409 15.94 12.64 4.53
C ALA A 409 17.47 12.49 4.40
N ALA A 410 18.02 11.43 4.99
CA ALA A 410 19.37 11.01 4.69
C ALA A 410 19.33 10.25 3.36
N LEU A 411 19.75 10.93 2.29
CA LEU A 411 20.18 10.28 1.05
C LEU A 411 21.39 9.39 1.38
N ALA A 412 21.15 8.10 1.53
CA ALA A 412 22.20 7.09 1.52
C ALA A 412 22.01 6.23 0.28
N GLY A 413 22.74 6.58 -0.79
CA GLY A 413 22.95 5.67 -1.89
C GLY A 413 23.72 4.45 -1.39
N LEU A 414 23.12 3.27 -1.54
CA LEU A 414 23.89 2.04 -1.69
C LEU A 414 23.53 1.42 -3.03
N LEU A 415 24.40 1.68 -4.00
CA LEU A 415 24.78 0.67 -4.98
C LEU A 415 25.22 -0.57 -4.20
N LEU A 416 24.47 -1.67 -4.32
CA LEU A 416 24.96 -3.03 -4.51
C LEU A 416 23.81 -3.98 -4.84
#